data_AF-A0A1B1ZUH3-F1
#
_entry.id   AF-A0A1B1ZUH3-F1
#
_cell.length_a   1.000
_cell.length_b   1.000
_cell.length_c   1.000
_cell.angle_alpha   90.00
_cell.angle_beta   90.00
_cell.angle_gamma   90.00
#
_symmetry.space_group_name_H-M   'P 1'
#
loop_
_entity.id
_entity.type
_entity.pdbx_description
1 polymer ?
#
loop_
_entity_poly.entity_id
_entity_poly.type
_entity_poly.pdbx_seq_one_letter_code
_entity_poly.pdbx_strand_id
1 'polypeptide(L)'
;MRGGLAGTALVALDLAATHDDSDLQARGLAIAERLAGAGEHGPGPTAAGFLDGWSGICLLHVLAFERTGDPVWLDRAGTALRRDLARCRTTGDGTLEAEDPGHPRTLPYLARGSAGVALAALALARHDPGHAGVAALPGLLAACRTGFVVHPGLGLGAAGLLLTLAGAPPDPATTRVMDELTALVGRLAAPAGPGIAVGGHQLLRLSTDVDTGNAGVLLALAARGGHPSILPLPGHAHRSPTAGAGPLTSTGSGRGTH
;
A
#
# COMPACT_ATOMS: atom_id res chain seq x y z
N MET A 1 -12.25 -13.66 -2.16
CA MET A 1 -10.98 -13.50 -1.42
C MET A 1 -10.06 -12.61 -2.25
N ARG A 2 -9.67 -11.44 -1.72
CA ARG A 2 -8.58 -10.63 -2.25
C ARG A 2 -7.30 -11.23 -1.67
N GLY A 3 -6.62 -12.03 -2.49
CA GLY A 3 -5.49 -12.86 -2.09
C GLY A 3 -4.81 -13.36 -3.36
N GLY A 4 -4.33 -12.40 -4.15
CA GLY A 4 -3.63 -12.69 -5.39
C GLY A 4 -2.23 -13.21 -5.12
N LEU A 5 -1.70 -13.94 -6.10
CA LEU A 5 -0.33 -14.46 -6.10
C LEU A 5 0.73 -13.39 -5.76
N ALA A 6 0.47 -12.14 -6.11
CA ALA A 6 1.36 -11.02 -5.79
C ALA A 6 1.54 -10.84 -4.28
N GLY A 7 0.45 -10.93 -3.49
CA GLY A 7 0.52 -10.83 -2.03
C GLY A 7 1.28 -12.00 -1.41
N THR A 8 1.06 -13.23 -1.90
CA THR A 8 1.81 -14.41 -1.45
C THR A 8 3.30 -14.26 -1.72
N ALA A 9 3.68 -13.77 -2.90
CA ALA A 9 5.07 -13.56 -3.27
C ALA A 9 5.73 -12.45 -2.44
N LEU A 10 5.03 -11.33 -2.21
CA LEU A 10 5.52 -10.25 -1.35
C LEU A 10 5.86 -10.75 0.05
N VAL A 11 4.94 -11.50 0.68
CA VAL A 11 5.16 -12.07 2.02
C VAL A 11 6.29 -13.09 1.99
N ALA A 12 6.36 -13.96 0.97
CA ALA A 12 7.43 -14.95 0.86
C ALA A 12 8.83 -14.29 0.74
N LEU A 13 8.96 -13.25 -0.09
CA LEU A 13 10.22 -12.52 -0.27
C LEU A 13 10.62 -11.71 0.97
N ASP A 14 9.65 -11.21 1.73
CA ASP A 14 9.93 -10.51 2.99
C ASP A 14 10.34 -11.47 4.11
N LEU A 15 9.64 -12.60 4.24
CA LEU A 15 10.00 -13.65 5.20
C LEU A 15 11.36 -14.27 4.88
N ALA A 16 11.67 -14.49 3.61
CA ALA A 16 12.97 -14.97 3.17
C ALA A 16 14.11 -14.04 3.63
N ALA A 17 13.95 -12.73 3.47
CA ALA A 17 14.96 -11.77 3.89
C ALA A 17 15.11 -11.66 5.42
N THR A 18 14.03 -11.87 6.17
CA THR A 18 14.06 -11.79 7.64
C THR A 18 14.59 -13.06 8.29
N HIS A 19 14.47 -14.21 7.64
CA HIS A 19 14.86 -15.52 8.18
C HIS A 19 16.03 -16.18 7.42
N ASP A 20 16.58 -15.51 6.42
CA ASP A 20 17.64 -16.04 5.52
C ASP A 20 17.23 -17.38 4.88
N ASP A 21 15.98 -17.46 4.39
CA ASP A 21 15.37 -18.68 3.85
C ASP A 21 15.38 -18.67 2.30
N SER A 22 16.32 -19.41 1.72
CA SER A 22 16.49 -19.52 0.27
C SER A 22 15.31 -20.17 -0.46
N ASP A 23 14.59 -21.09 0.21
CA ASP A 23 13.45 -21.76 -0.39
C ASP A 23 12.25 -20.82 -0.51
N LEU A 24 12.02 -20.00 0.52
CA LEU A 24 11.02 -18.92 0.47
C LEU A 24 11.39 -17.87 -0.59
N GLN A 25 12.67 -17.52 -0.71
CA GLN A 25 13.13 -16.62 -1.76
C GLN A 25 12.84 -17.18 -3.15
N ALA A 26 13.23 -18.43 -3.41
CA ALA A 26 13.01 -19.10 -4.69
C ALA A 26 11.50 -19.18 -5.04
N ARG A 27 10.65 -19.49 -4.07
CA ARG A 27 9.18 -19.51 -4.26
C ARG A 27 8.62 -18.14 -4.59
N GLY A 28 9.06 -17.10 -3.87
CA GLY A 28 8.64 -15.72 -4.11
C GLY A 28 9.02 -15.25 -5.52
N LEU A 29 10.26 -15.49 -5.93
CA LEU A 29 10.76 -15.14 -7.27
C LEU A 29 10.07 -15.94 -8.38
N ALA A 30 9.79 -17.23 -8.17
CA ALA A 30 9.06 -18.04 -9.16
C ALA A 30 7.63 -17.52 -9.39
N ILE A 31 6.96 -17.05 -8.32
CA ILE A 31 5.63 -16.43 -8.47
C ILE A 31 5.75 -15.08 -9.18
N ALA A 32 6.76 -14.27 -8.88
CA ALA A 32 7.03 -13.01 -9.58
C ALA A 32 7.24 -13.27 -11.08
N GLU A 33 8.10 -14.23 -11.44
CA GLU A 33 8.35 -14.65 -12.83
C GLU A 33 7.04 -15.00 -13.56
N ARG A 34 6.20 -15.83 -12.92
CA ARG A 34 4.90 -16.21 -13.48
C ARG A 34 3.98 -15.01 -13.71
N LEU A 35 3.98 -14.04 -12.79
CA LEU A 35 3.13 -12.85 -12.90
C LEU A 35 3.62 -11.85 -13.96
N ALA A 36 4.92 -11.83 -14.26
CA ALA A 36 5.45 -11.06 -15.39
C ALA A 36 4.84 -11.55 -16.71
N GLY A 37 4.75 -12.88 -16.90
CA GLY A 37 4.17 -13.51 -18.09
C GLY A 37 2.63 -13.60 -18.11
N ALA A 38 1.94 -13.30 -17.00
CA ALA A 38 0.49 -13.44 -16.87
C ALA A 38 -0.32 -12.44 -17.74
N GLY A 39 0.32 -11.44 -18.35
CA GLY A 39 -0.30 -10.53 -19.32
C GLY A 39 -0.11 -10.93 -20.78
N GLU A 40 0.73 -11.93 -21.04
CA GLU A 40 1.04 -12.43 -22.38
C GLU A 40 0.25 -13.72 -22.70
N HIS A 41 -0.08 -14.52 -21.68
CA HIS A 41 -0.61 -15.88 -21.85
C HIS A 41 -1.93 -16.17 -21.10
N GLY A 42 -2.59 -15.17 -20.51
CA GLY A 42 -3.85 -15.37 -19.77
C GLY A 42 -4.55 -14.08 -19.32
N PRO A 43 -5.74 -14.17 -18.67
CA PRO A 43 -6.45 -13.00 -18.20
C PRO A 43 -5.76 -12.39 -16.98
N GLY A 44 -5.22 -11.18 -17.13
CA GLY A 44 -4.66 -10.40 -16.04
C GLY A 44 -5.71 -9.64 -15.20
N PRO A 45 -5.28 -8.87 -14.19
CA PRO A 45 -6.16 -7.98 -13.42
C PRO A 45 -7.01 -7.09 -14.33
N THR A 46 -8.28 -6.89 -13.97
CA THR A 46 -9.26 -6.15 -14.79
C THR A 46 -9.45 -4.70 -14.36
N ALA A 47 -8.98 -4.32 -13.17
CA ALA A 47 -9.00 -2.94 -12.68
C ALA A 47 -7.58 -2.40 -12.50
N ALA A 48 -7.44 -1.10 -12.21
CA ALA A 48 -6.19 -0.51 -11.76
C ALA A 48 -6.16 -0.38 -10.23
N GLY A 49 -4.97 -0.47 -9.64
CA GLY A 49 -4.77 -0.30 -8.20
C GLY A 49 -3.96 -1.42 -7.54
N PHE A 50 -3.74 -1.28 -6.24
CA PHE A 50 -2.82 -2.12 -5.47
C PHE A 50 -3.27 -3.59 -5.34
N LEU A 51 -4.54 -3.81 -4.98
CA LEU A 51 -5.06 -5.17 -4.73
C LEU A 51 -5.69 -5.78 -5.97
N ASP A 52 -6.39 -4.96 -6.76
CA ASP A 52 -7.21 -5.41 -7.88
C ASP A 52 -6.53 -5.17 -9.25
N GLY A 53 -5.30 -4.64 -9.28
CA GLY A 53 -4.62 -4.20 -10.49
C GLY A 53 -3.15 -4.61 -10.61
N TRP A 54 -2.51 -4.14 -11.68
CA TRP A 54 -1.10 -4.41 -11.97
C TRP A 54 -0.15 -3.67 -11.03
N SER A 55 -0.61 -2.65 -10.32
CA SER A 55 0.22 -1.90 -9.37
C SER A 55 0.74 -2.77 -8.23
N GLY A 56 -0.03 -3.75 -7.76
CA GLY A 56 0.46 -4.74 -6.79
C GLY A 56 1.57 -5.62 -7.36
N ILE A 57 1.48 -5.98 -8.65
CA ILE A 57 2.52 -6.75 -9.36
C ILE A 57 3.76 -5.88 -9.61
N CYS A 58 3.58 -4.60 -9.91
CA CYS A 58 4.67 -3.63 -10.01
C CYS A 58 5.46 -3.58 -8.70
N LEU A 59 4.79 -3.43 -7.56
CA LEU A 59 5.45 -3.41 -6.25
C LEU A 59 6.16 -4.72 -5.93
N LEU A 60 5.59 -5.86 -6.30
CA LEU A 60 6.28 -7.16 -6.18
C LEU A 60 7.58 -7.17 -6.99
N HIS A 61 7.57 -6.67 -8.22
CA HIS A 61 8.76 -6.62 -9.06
C HIS A 61 9.80 -5.64 -8.53
N VAL A 62 9.39 -4.48 -8.01
CA VAL A 62 10.32 -3.58 -7.30
C VAL A 62 10.95 -4.29 -6.09
N LEU A 63 10.16 -5.04 -5.30
CA LEU A 63 10.72 -5.81 -4.19
C LEU A 63 11.68 -6.91 -4.67
N ALA A 64 11.36 -7.61 -5.77
CA ALA A 64 12.25 -8.61 -6.36
C ALA A 64 13.59 -8.00 -6.80
N PHE A 65 13.57 -6.79 -7.37
CA PHE A 65 14.78 -6.02 -7.65
C PHE A 65 15.55 -5.72 -6.36
N GLU A 66 14.89 -5.20 -5.32
CA GLU A 66 15.54 -4.88 -4.03
C GLU A 66 16.17 -6.13 -3.36
N ARG A 67 15.65 -7.33 -3.62
CA ARG A 67 16.17 -8.59 -3.08
C ARG A 67 17.30 -9.21 -3.91
N THR A 68 17.34 -8.96 -5.22
CA THR A 68 18.25 -9.67 -6.14
C THR A 68 19.28 -8.78 -6.82
N GLY A 69 19.01 -7.48 -6.92
CA GLY A 69 19.78 -6.53 -7.72
C GLY A 69 19.61 -6.69 -9.23
N ASP A 70 18.78 -7.62 -9.71
CA ASP A 70 18.63 -7.89 -11.15
C ASP A 70 17.71 -6.85 -11.82
N PRO A 71 18.24 -6.01 -12.75
CA PRO A 71 17.47 -4.94 -13.38
C PRO A 71 16.30 -5.42 -14.25
N VAL A 72 16.23 -6.72 -14.61
CA VAL A 72 15.07 -7.28 -15.33
C VAL A 72 13.77 -7.04 -14.56
N TRP A 73 13.85 -7.02 -13.23
CA TRP A 73 12.70 -6.78 -12.38
C TRP A 73 12.19 -5.34 -12.46
N LEU A 74 13.07 -4.34 -12.67
CA LEU A 74 12.63 -2.95 -12.87
C LEU A 74 11.91 -2.76 -14.20
N ASP A 75 12.38 -3.40 -15.28
CA ASP A 75 11.68 -3.38 -16.57
C ASP A 75 10.28 -4.01 -16.47
N ARG A 76 10.16 -5.13 -15.74
CA ARG A 76 8.87 -5.78 -15.47
C ARG A 76 7.96 -4.92 -14.60
N ALA A 77 8.51 -4.25 -13.58
CA ALA A 77 7.78 -3.28 -12.77
C ALA A 77 7.23 -2.14 -13.63
N GLY A 78 8.06 -1.58 -14.50
CA GLY A 78 7.68 -0.56 -15.48
C GLY A 78 6.56 -1.01 -16.42
N THR A 79 6.64 -2.25 -16.91
CA THR A 79 5.58 -2.86 -17.74
C THR A 79 4.27 -3.04 -16.98
N ALA A 80 4.30 -3.51 -15.73
CA ALA A 80 3.11 -3.61 -14.89
C ALA A 80 2.49 -2.23 -14.61
N LEU A 81 3.31 -1.21 -14.31
CA LEU A 81 2.84 0.16 -14.10
C LEU A 81 2.13 0.72 -15.34
N ARG A 82 2.72 0.52 -16.54
CA ARG A 82 2.10 0.97 -17.80
C ARG A 82 0.73 0.33 -18.04
N ARG A 83 0.52 -0.92 -17.64
CA ARG A 83 -0.79 -1.60 -17.79
C ARG A 83 -1.88 -0.97 -16.92
N ASP A 84 -1.56 -0.52 -15.71
CA ASP A 84 -2.52 0.22 -14.87
C ASP A 84 -2.70 1.66 -15.35
N LEU A 85 -1.63 2.33 -15.81
CA LEU A 85 -1.72 3.68 -16.40
C LEU A 85 -2.62 3.71 -17.64
N ALA A 86 -2.64 2.63 -18.44
CA ALA A 86 -3.53 2.51 -19.60
C ALA A 86 -5.02 2.46 -19.24
N ARG A 87 -5.36 2.30 -17.95
CA ARG A 87 -6.72 2.33 -17.38
C ARG A 87 -6.98 3.60 -16.57
N CYS A 88 -6.11 4.58 -16.72
CA CYS A 88 -6.28 5.89 -16.13
C CYS A 88 -6.61 6.89 -17.24
N ARG A 89 -7.45 7.86 -16.91
CA ARG A 89 -7.81 8.96 -17.81
C ARG A 89 -7.37 10.28 -17.20
N THR A 90 -6.85 11.17 -18.04
CA THR A 90 -6.56 12.55 -17.63
C THR A 90 -7.86 13.35 -17.68
N THR A 91 -8.15 14.06 -16.60
CA THR A 91 -9.31 14.95 -16.49
C THR A 91 -8.97 16.38 -16.93
N GLY A 92 -9.99 17.24 -17.07
CA GLY A 92 -9.80 18.64 -17.46
C GLY A 92 -9.03 19.49 -16.43
N ASP A 93 -9.01 19.07 -15.17
CA ASP A 93 -8.22 19.68 -14.09
C ASP A 93 -6.83 19.04 -13.92
N GLY A 94 -6.43 18.13 -14.82
CA GLY A 94 -5.08 17.58 -14.89
C GLY A 94 -4.80 16.45 -13.90
N THR A 95 -5.82 15.92 -13.21
CA THR A 95 -5.68 14.72 -12.40
C THR A 95 -5.62 13.49 -13.32
N LEU A 96 -4.93 12.44 -12.86
CA LEU A 96 -4.88 11.15 -13.55
C LEU A 96 -5.70 10.13 -12.75
N GLU A 97 -6.88 9.81 -13.25
CA GLU A 97 -7.90 9.07 -12.53
C GLU A 97 -8.07 7.66 -13.07
N ALA A 98 -7.92 6.66 -12.22
CA ALA A 98 -8.17 5.26 -12.57
C ALA A 98 -9.67 5.02 -12.75
N GLU A 99 -10.01 4.40 -13.88
CA GLU A 99 -11.38 4.06 -14.23
C GLU A 99 -11.90 2.87 -13.39
N ASP A 100 -13.20 2.86 -13.06
CA ASP A 100 -13.86 1.69 -12.46
C ASP A 100 -14.52 0.85 -13.57
N PRO A 101 -13.95 -0.33 -13.90
CA PRO A 101 -14.48 -1.14 -14.99
C PRO A 101 -15.97 -1.44 -14.83
N GLY A 102 -16.74 -1.20 -15.89
CA GLY A 102 -18.18 -1.42 -15.91
C GLY A 102 -19.02 -0.35 -15.19
N HIS A 103 -18.42 0.75 -14.72
CA HIS A 103 -19.13 1.84 -14.03
C HIS A 103 -18.71 3.22 -14.58
N PRO A 104 -19.63 4.19 -14.65
CA PRO A 104 -19.33 5.53 -15.15
C PRO A 104 -18.68 6.41 -14.06
N ARG A 105 -17.60 5.92 -13.43
CA ARG A 105 -16.88 6.64 -12.38
C ARG A 105 -15.39 6.29 -12.38
N THR A 106 -14.63 7.11 -11.70
CA THR A 106 -13.22 6.85 -11.36
C THR A 106 -13.09 6.55 -9.88
N LEU A 107 -11.98 5.92 -9.50
CA LEU A 107 -11.70 5.58 -8.11
C LEU A 107 -10.33 6.13 -7.69
N PRO A 108 -10.25 6.86 -6.57
CA PRO A 108 -8.99 7.39 -6.07
C PRO A 108 -8.26 6.39 -5.17
N TYR A 109 -8.86 5.25 -4.83
CA TYR A 109 -8.44 4.45 -3.68
C TYR A 109 -7.23 3.55 -3.92
N LEU A 110 -6.62 3.09 -2.82
CA LEU A 110 -5.41 2.27 -2.84
C LEU A 110 -5.66 0.91 -3.50
N ALA A 111 -6.63 0.15 -2.99
CA ALA A 111 -6.90 -1.20 -3.45
C ALA A 111 -7.33 -1.27 -4.91
N ARG A 112 -8.18 -0.30 -5.31
CA ARG A 112 -8.65 -0.09 -6.66
C ARG A 112 -8.73 1.41 -6.89
N GLY A 113 -7.86 1.94 -7.74
CA GLY A 113 -7.83 3.36 -8.02
C GLY A 113 -6.44 3.97 -8.15
N SER A 114 -6.42 5.29 -8.38
CA SER A 114 -5.20 6.07 -8.63
C SER A 114 -4.19 6.01 -7.49
N ALA A 115 -4.62 5.91 -6.22
CA ALA A 115 -3.67 5.84 -5.11
C ALA A 115 -2.82 4.56 -5.12
N GLY A 116 -3.35 3.44 -5.62
CA GLY A 116 -2.57 2.22 -5.83
C GLY A 116 -1.53 2.40 -6.92
N VAL A 117 -1.91 3.06 -8.02
CA VAL A 117 -1.01 3.37 -9.14
C VAL A 117 0.07 4.36 -8.72
N ALA A 118 -0.28 5.39 -7.96
CA ALA A 118 0.64 6.35 -7.38
C ALA A 118 1.67 5.67 -6.47
N LEU A 119 1.23 4.77 -5.59
CA LEU A 119 2.12 4.04 -4.69
C LEU A 119 3.15 3.20 -5.47
N ALA A 120 2.71 2.51 -6.53
CA ALA A 120 3.60 1.77 -7.42
C ALA A 120 4.59 2.67 -8.17
N ALA A 121 4.13 3.81 -8.68
CA ALA A 121 4.98 4.78 -9.36
C ALA A 121 6.01 5.42 -8.42
N LEU A 122 5.62 5.76 -7.18
CA LEU A 122 6.53 6.25 -6.14
C LEU A 122 7.61 5.21 -5.82
N ALA A 123 7.22 3.93 -5.77
CA ALA A 123 8.15 2.87 -5.49
C ALA A 123 9.18 2.65 -6.60
N LEU A 124 8.73 2.67 -7.87
CA LEU A 124 9.60 2.55 -9.03
C LEU A 124 10.53 3.76 -9.15
N ALA A 125 10.03 4.97 -8.90
CA ALA A 125 10.79 6.22 -9.03
C ALA A 125 12.04 6.29 -8.15
N ARG A 126 12.10 5.53 -7.04
CA ARG A 126 13.28 5.48 -6.18
C ARG A 126 14.47 4.75 -6.82
N HIS A 127 14.19 3.83 -7.75
CA HIS A 127 15.21 3.01 -8.41
C HIS A 127 15.41 3.40 -9.88
N ASP A 128 14.35 3.88 -10.53
CA ASP A 128 14.38 4.40 -11.90
C ASP A 128 13.50 5.67 -12.02
N PRO A 129 14.02 6.84 -11.59
CA PRO A 129 13.28 8.11 -11.67
C PRO A 129 13.03 8.57 -13.11
N GLY A 130 13.80 8.06 -14.08
CA GLY A 130 13.68 8.40 -15.49
C GLY A 130 12.63 7.58 -16.25
N HIS A 131 12.07 6.55 -15.62
CA HIS A 131 11.09 5.68 -16.26
C HIS A 131 9.85 6.46 -16.73
N ALA A 132 9.40 6.23 -17.96
CA ALA A 132 8.29 6.99 -18.56
C ALA A 132 6.99 6.98 -17.72
N GLY A 133 6.71 5.88 -17.01
CA GLY A 133 5.56 5.77 -16.11
C GLY A 133 5.63 6.65 -14.85
N VAL A 134 6.83 7.09 -14.44
CA VAL A 134 7.04 7.97 -13.28
C VAL A 134 6.56 9.39 -13.57
N ALA A 135 6.58 9.81 -14.84
CA ALA A 135 6.06 11.12 -15.27
C ALA A 135 4.57 11.32 -14.96
N ALA A 136 3.81 10.24 -14.72
CA ALA A 136 2.40 10.28 -14.35
C ALA A 136 2.16 10.66 -12.87
N LEU A 137 3.18 10.62 -12.01
CA LEU A 137 3.06 10.84 -10.57
C LEU A 137 2.30 12.11 -10.17
N PRO A 138 2.58 13.30 -10.75
CA PRO A 138 1.87 14.52 -10.34
C PRO A 138 0.36 14.41 -10.50
N GLY A 139 -0.11 13.86 -11.63
CA GLY A 139 -1.55 13.67 -11.89
C GLY A 139 -2.18 12.62 -10.98
N LEU A 140 -1.48 11.52 -10.71
CA LEU A 140 -1.95 10.47 -9.80
C LEU A 140 -2.05 10.97 -8.36
N LEU A 141 -1.06 11.71 -7.89
CA LEU A 141 -1.06 12.31 -6.56
C LEU A 141 -2.15 13.38 -6.43
N ALA A 142 -2.38 14.18 -7.48
CA ALA A 142 -3.51 15.11 -7.51
C ALA A 142 -4.86 14.38 -7.38
N ALA A 143 -5.05 13.24 -8.05
CA ALA A 143 -6.26 12.42 -7.91
C ALA A 143 -6.46 11.86 -6.47
N CYS A 144 -5.37 11.70 -5.70
CA CYS A 144 -5.43 11.26 -4.31
C CYS A 144 -5.90 12.35 -3.35
N ARG A 145 -5.92 13.62 -3.78
CA ARG A 145 -6.31 14.79 -2.97
C ARG A 145 -7.82 15.06 -2.98
N THR A 146 -8.62 14.01 -3.17
CA THR A 146 -10.08 14.11 -3.21
C THR A 146 -10.65 14.64 -1.89
N GLY A 147 -11.63 15.55 -1.99
CA GLY A 147 -12.32 16.14 -0.84
C GLY A 147 -13.45 15.28 -0.26
N PHE A 148 -13.80 14.15 -0.88
CA PHE A 148 -14.93 13.32 -0.44
C PHE A 148 -14.56 11.85 -0.29
N VAL A 149 -14.46 11.41 0.96
CA VAL A 149 -14.17 10.03 1.36
C VAL A 149 -15.09 9.65 2.51
N VAL A 150 -15.69 8.46 2.43
CA VAL A 150 -16.70 8.00 3.41
C VAL A 150 -16.16 6.93 4.35
N HIS A 151 -15.16 6.14 3.91
CA HIS A 151 -14.64 5.00 4.65
C HIS A 151 -13.27 5.31 5.27
N PRO A 152 -12.97 4.82 6.48
CA PRO A 152 -11.68 5.04 7.14
C PRO A 152 -10.59 4.06 6.67
N GLY A 153 -10.98 2.91 6.11
CA GLY A 153 -10.08 1.78 5.82
C GLY A 153 -8.97 2.05 4.81
N LEU A 154 -8.02 1.11 4.75
CA LEU A 154 -6.82 1.19 3.92
C LEU A 154 -7.11 0.94 2.44
N GLY A 155 -7.93 -0.08 2.12
CA GLY A 155 -8.16 -0.45 0.73
C GLY A 155 -8.97 0.58 -0.04
N LEU A 156 -10.17 0.89 0.45
CA LEU A 156 -11.16 1.75 -0.21
C LEU A 156 -11.56 2.94 0.67
N GLY A 157 -10.59 3.59 1.31
CA GLY A 157 -10.86 4.67 2.26
C GLY A 157 -9.69 5.63 2.51
N ALA A 158 -9.87 6.45 3.55
CA ALA A 158 -8.99 7.56 3.89
C ALA A 158 -7.59 7.12 4.29
N ALA A 159 -7.44 5.99 5.00
CA ALA A 159 -6.14 5.46 5.36
C ALA A 159 -5.30 5.08 4.11
N GLY A 160 -5.93 4.58 3.05
CA GLY A 160 -5.24 4.28 1.79
C GLY A 160 -4.66 5.51 1.11
N LEU A 161 -5.46 6.57 1.02
CA LEU A 161 -5.02 7.84 0.46
C LEU A 161 -3.90 8.46 1.31
N LEU A 162 -4.05 8.39 2.64
CA LEU A 162 -3.05 8.88 3.58
C LEU A 162 -1.72 8.14 3.43
N LEU A 163 -1.75 6.80 3.35
CA LEU A 163 -0.56 5.98 3.13
C LEU A 163 0.16 6.39 1.83
N THR A 164 -0.58 6.52 0.73
CA THR A 164 0.01 6.91 -0.56
C THR A 164 0.61 8.32 -0.52
N LEU A 165 -0.11 9.29 0.05
CA LEU A 165 0.34 10.68 0.14
C LEU A 165 1.55 10.85 1.08
N ALA A 166 1.67 10.02 2.12
CA ALA A 166 2.83 10.03 3.01
C ALA A 166 4.14 9.64 2.30
N GLY A 167 4.05 8.87 1.22
CA GLY A 167 5.20 8.52 0.38
C GLY A 167 5.54 9.56 -0.70
N ALA A 168 4.72 10.60 -0.86
CA ALA A 168 4.93 11.63 -1.87
C ALA A 168 6.00 12.65 -1.45
N PRO A 169 6.65 13.33 -2.40
CA PRO A 169 7.50 14.48 -2.08
C PRO A 169 6.74 15.52 -1.24
N PRO A 170 7.40 16.15 -0.25
CA PRO A 170 6.75 17.08 0.66
C PRO A 170 6.21 18.29 -0.12
N ASP A 171 4.93 18.57 0.07
CA ASP A 171 4.21 19.68 -0.55
C ASP A 171 3.15 20.20 0.45
N PRO A 172 3.01 21.52 0.66
CA PRO A 172 2.01 22.08 1.55
C PRO A 172 0.57 21.61 1.27
N ALA A 173 0.18 21.43 0.00
CA ALA A 173 -1.16 20.96 -0.34
C ALA A 173 -1.36 19.49 0.07
N THR A 174 -0.38 18.61 -0.21
CA THR A 174 -0.36 17.23 0.28
C THR A 174 -0.46 17.19 1.80
N THR A 175 0.33 17.98 2.54
CA THR A 175 0.30 18.01 4.02
C THR A 175 -1.09 18.37 4.53
N ARG A 176 -1.70 19.42 3.98
CA ARG A 176 -3.06 19.83 4.35
C ARG A 176 -4.07 18.70 4.15
N VAL A 177 -4.04 18.04 2.98
CA VAL A 177 -4.95 16.92 2.68
C VAL A 177 -4.71 15.76 3.64
N MET A 178 -3.46 15.43 3.97
CA MET A 178 -3.17 14.38 4.94
C MET A 178 -3.74 14.72 6.33
N ASP A 179 -3.74 16.01 6.73
CA ASP A 179 -4.34 16.45 8.00
C ASP A 179 -5.86 16.25 7.99
N GLU A 180 -6.51 16.62 6.89
CA GLU A 180 -7.95 16.45 6.68
C GLU A 180 -8.36 14.97 6.69
N LEU A 181 -7.58 14.09 6.05
CA LEU A 181 -7.78 12.63 6.06
C LEU A 181 -7.57 12.05 7.47
N THR A 182 -6.55 12.51 8.19
CA THR A 182 -6.30 12.07 9.58
C THR A 182 -7.47 12.45 10.48
N ALA A 183 -7.95 13.69 10.37
CA ALA A 183 -9.12 14.15 11.10
C ALA A 183 -10.40 13.39 10.72
N LEU A 184 -10.57 13.04 9.44
CA LEU A 184 -11.68 12.21 8.98
C LEU A 184 -11.67 10.83 9.62
N VAL A 185 -10.52 10.14 9.63
CA VAL A 185 -10.37 8.86 10.31
C VAL A 185 -10.75 8.98 11.78
N GLY A 186 -10.31 10.04 12.46
CA GLY A 186 -10.69 10.31 13.85
C GLY A 186 -12.20 10.49 14.05
N ARG A 187 -12.88 11.19 13.12
CA ARG A 187 -14.35 11.37 13.14
C ARG A 187 -15.12 10.08 12.88
N LEU A 188 -14.54 9.15 12.12
CA LEU A 188 -15.15 7.85 11.77
C LEU A 188 -14.84 6.75 12.80
N ALA A 189 -13.98 7.04 13.79
CA ALA A 189 -13.67 6.13 14.87
C ALA A 189 -14.72 6.25 16.00
N ALA A 190 -15.05 5.11 16.61
CA ALA A 190 -15.93 5.01 17.76
C ALA A 190 -15.18 4.43 18.97
N PRO A 191 -15.56 4.77 20.21
CA PRO A 191 -15.03 4.11 21.40
C PRO A 191 -15.28 2.59 21.35
N ALA A 192 -14.26 1.81 21.68
CA ALA A 192 -14.34 0.35 21.76
C ALA A 192 -13.45 -0.17 22.91
N GLY A 193 -14.08 -0.44 24.05
CA GLY A 193 -13.37 -0.80 25.28
C GLY A 193 -12.41 0.33 25.70
N PRO A 194 -11.13 0.02 26.02
CA PRO A 194 -10.13 1.04 26.36
C PRO A 194 -9.57 1.80 25.15
N GLY A 195 -9.98 1.44 23.93
CA GLY A 195 -9.44 1.99 22.69
C GLY A 195 -10.52 2.56 21.77
N ILE A 196 -10.15 2.67 20.50
CA ILE A 196 -11.04 3.10 19.42
C ILE A 196 -11.17 1.98 18.40
N ALA A 197 -12.30 1.91 17.71
CA ALA A 197 -12.53 1.03 16.57
C ALA A 197 -13.07 1.83 15.39
N VAL A 198 -12.72 1.42 14.18
CA VAL A 198 -13.28 1.98 12.95
C VAL A 198 -14.28 1.02 12.32
N GLY A 199 -15.24 1.58 11.59
CA GLY A 199 -16.15 0.79 10.75
C GLY A 199 -15.39 0.14 9.59
N GLY A 200 -15.63 -1.15 9.37
CA GLY A 200 -15.09 -1.91 8.25
C GLY A 200 -15.86 -1.65 6.94
N HIS A 201 -16.00 -2.69 6.12
CA HIS A 201 -16.69 -2.58 4.84
C HIS A 201 -18.11 -2.00 5.00
N GLN A 202 -18.40 -0.94 4.24
CA GLN A 202 -19.67 -0.20 4.28
C GLN A 202 -20.08 0.33 5.66
N LEU A 203 -19.15 0.39 6.62
CA LEU A 203 -19.40 0.80 8.01
C LEU A 203 -20.46 -0.05 8.74
N LEU A 204 -20.78 -1.25 8.24
CA LEU A 204 -21.83 -2.10 8.78
C LEU A 204 -21.44 -2.81 10.09
N ARG A 205 -20.14 -2.95 10.32
CA ARG A 205 -19.55 -3.58 11.52
C ARG A 205 -18.19 -2.99 11.81
N LEU A 206 -17.75 -3.06 13.06
CA LEU A 206 -16.38 -2.73 13.44
C LEU A 206 -15.40 -3.73 12.80
N SER A 207 -14.22 -3.26 12.40
CA SER A 207 -13.15 -4.11 11.88
C SER A 207 -11.79 -3.73 12.45
N THR A 208 -10.96 -4.74 12.69
CA THR A 208 -9.56 -4.60 13.11
C THR A 208 -8.57 -5.13 12.07
N ASP A 209 -9.04 -5.54 10.88
CA ASP A 209 -8.17 -6.06 9.81
C ASP A 209 -7.38 -4.95 9.07
N VAL A 210 -6.44 -5.36 8.22
CA VAL A 210 -5.56 -4.44 7.48
C VAL A 210 -6.29 -3.71 6.35
N ASP A 211 -7.26 -4.34 5.68
CA ASP A 211 -7.89 -3.77 4.49
C ASP A 211 -8.93 -2.70 4.87
N THR A 212 -9.77 -3.02 5.84
CA THR A 212 -10.95 -2.24 6.20
C THR A 212 -10.91 -1.67 7.62
N GLY A 213 -10.07 -2.21 8.50
CA GLY A 213 -10.11 -1.96 9.93
C GLY A 213 -8.93 -1.18 10.51
N ASN A 214 -8.85 -1.20 11.85
CA ASN A 214 -7.84 -0.48 12.63
C ASN A 214 -6.39 -0.76 12.22
N ALA A 215 -6.03 -2.00 11.85
CA ALA A 215 -4.65 -2.33 11.49
C ALA A 215 -4.21 -1.53 10.25
N GLY A 216 -5.10 -1.37 9.27
CA GLY A 216 -4.86 -0.53 8.10
C GLY A 216 -4.70 0.95 8.43
N VAL A 217 -5.55 1.46 9.33
CA VAL A 217 -5.46 2.83 9.83
C VAL A 217 -4.12 3.09 10.53
N LEU A 218 -3.68 2.17 11.40
CA LEU A 218 -2.42 2.28 12.11
C LEU A 218 -1.22 2.32 11.15
N LEU A 219 -1.25 1.52 10.07
CA LEU A 219 -0.21 1.52 9.04
C LEU A 219 -0.13 2.88 8.33
N ALA A 220 -1.27 3.47 7.99
CA ALA A 220 -1.30 4.79 7.35
C ALA A 220 -0.80 5.91 8.27
N LEU A 221 -1.15 5.86 9.55
CA LEU A 221 -0.67 6.82 10.56
C LEU A 221 0.83 6.65 10.83
N ALA A 222 1.32 5.41 10.86
CA ALA A 222 2.74 5.12 10.99
C ALA A 222 3.54 5.70 9.80
N ALA A 223 3.07 5.47 8.57
CA ALA A 223 3.69 6.03 7.37
C ALA A 223 3.70 7.57 7.39
N ARG A 224 2.57 8.20 7.77
CA ARG A 224 2.49 9.67 7.95
C ARG A 224 3.50 10.18 8.98
N GLY A 225 3.73 9.43 10.06
CA GLY A 225 4.71 9.74 11.10
C GLY A 225 6.17 9.48 10.70
N GLY A 226 6.43 9.04 9.46
CA GLY A 226 7.77 8.66 9.00
C GLY A 226 8.28 7.36 9.62
N HIS A 227 7.39 6.54 10.19
CA HIS A 227 7.79 5.26 10.76
C HIS A 227 8.06 4.22 9.65
N PRO A 228 9.01 3.31 9.88
CA PRO A 228 9.21 2.13 9.04
C PRO A 228 7.88 1.36 8.89
N SER A 229 7.50 1.00 7.66
CA SER A 229 6.27 0.24 7.41
C SER A 229 6.40 -1.19 7.94
N ILE A 230 5.29 -1.77 8.38
CA ILE A 230 5.21 -3.20 8.76
C ILE A 230 4.72 -4.04 7.57
N LEU A 231 4.23 -3.40 6.50
CA LEU A 231 3.99 -4.07 5.24
C LEU A 231 5.28 -4.08 4.41
N PRO A 232 5.57 -5.17 3.65
CA PRO A 232 6.69 -5.26 2.74
C PRO A 232 6.44 -4.43 1.47
N LEU A 233 6.12 -3.15 1.67
CA LEU A 233 6.01 -2.18 0.61
C LEU A 233 7.44 -1.69 0.32
N PRO A 234 7.87 -1.73 -0.95
CA PRO A 234 9.17 -1.22 -1.36
C PRO A 234 9.48 0.15 -0.73
N GLY A 235 10.76 0.34 -0.36
CA GLY A 235 11.36 1.58 0.16
C GLY A 235 10.66 2.27 1.34
N HIS A 236 9.80 1.56 2.06
CA HIS A 236 9.60 1.81 3.48
C HIS A 236 10.51 0.81 4.19
N ALA A 237 11.41 1.27 5.07
CA ALA A 237 12.18 0.33 5.87
C ALA A 237 11.19 -0.62 6.57
N HIS A 238 11.30 -1.92 6.34
CA HIS A 238 10.42 -2.88 7.01
C HIS A 238 10.92 -3.06 8.45
N ARG A 239 10.03 -2.89 9.44
CA ARG A 239 10.38 -3.19 10.84
C ARG A 239 10.11 -4.65 11.15
N SER A 240 11.16 -5.43 11.44
CA SER A 240 11.02 -6.81 11.92
C SER A 240 10.29 -6.83 13.28
N PRO A 241 9.24 -7.67 13.46
CA PRO A 241 8.49 -7.75 14.73
C PRO A 241 9.34 -8.18 15.93
N THR A 242 10.49 -8.83 15.69
CA THR A 242 11.39 -9.36 16.72
C THR A 242 12.28 -8.30 17.37
N ALA A 243 12.37 -7.08 16.84
CA ALA A 243 13.31 -6.07 17.32
C ALA A 243 12.80 -5.21 18.50
N GLY A 244 11.64 -5.53 19.11
CA GLY A 244 10.97 -4.66 20.08
C GLY A 244 10.59 -5.28 21.43
N ALA A 245 10.74 -6.59 21.63
CA ALA A 245 10.42 -7.21 22.92
C ALA A 245 11.60 -7.04 23.90
N GLY A 246 11.79 -5.83 24.41
CA GLY A 246 12.56 -5.64 25.64
C GLY A 246 11.90 -6.44 26.78
N PRO A 247 12.68 -7.05 27.69
CA PRO A 247 12.11 -7.88 28.74
C PRO A 247 11.13 -7.04 29.58
N LEU A 248 9.88 -7.52 29.66
CA LEU A 248 8.91 -7.05 30.63
C LEU A 248 9.51 -7.31 32.02
N THR A 249 10.08 -6.28 32.62
CA THR A 249 10.53 -6.35 34.01
C THR A 249 9.28 -6.50 34.87
N SER A 250 9.05 -7.71 35.35
CA SER A 250 8.07 -7.98 36.39
C SER A 250 8.51 -7.23 37.65
N THR A 251 7.82 -6.15 37.99
CA THR A 251 7.93 -5.53 39.32
C THR A 251 7.24 -6.43 40.32
N GLY A 252 8.00 -7.40 40.83
CA GLY A 252 7.62 -8.27 41.93
C GLY A 252 7.55 -7.49 43.24
N SER A 253 6.33 -7.40 43.78
CA SER A 253 5.95 -7.28 45.19
C SER A 253 7.08 -7.43 46.22
N GLY A 254 7.38 -6.35 46.95
CA GLY A 254 8.03 -6.41 48.26
C GLY A 254 7.04 -6.11 49.38
N ARG A 255 6.36 -7.15 49.91
CA ARG A 255 5.81 -7.12 51.27
C ARG A 255 6.93 -7.52 52.22
N GLY A 256 7.41 -6.57 53.03
CA GLY A 256 8.32 -6.82 54.14
C GLY A 256 7.65 -6.39 55.44
N THR A 257 7.28 -7.38 56.25
CA THR A 257 6.89 -7.25 57.66
C THR A 257 8.11 -6.87 58.50
N HIS A 258 7.97 -5.86 59.37
CA HIS A 258 8.42 -5.87 60.77
C HIS A 258 7.71 -4.75 61.52
#